data_AF-A0A9E3QB30-F1
#
_entry.id   AF-A0A9E3QB30-F1
#
_cell.length_a   1.000
_cell.length_b   1.000
_cell.length_c   1.000
_cell.angle_alpha   90.00
_cell.angle_beta   90.00
_cell.angle_gamma   90.00
#
_symmetry.space_group_name_H-M   'P 1'
#
loop_
_entity.id
_entity.type
_entity.pdbx_description
1 polymer ?
#
loop_
_entity_poly.entity_id
_entity_poly.type
_entity_poly.pdbx_seq_one_letter_code
_entity_poly.pdbx_strand_id
1 'polypeptide(L)'
;MRRALGIGSAVVRRLLSFTTRGPVVPLLRVEARAERPRDQRRSGQGAVRGARPWLGVMAFALAALGLAGPSASLAGPLSLGQAADYGLFGIAPAIVQINNDGQPVNSDLALGPGTSGTLFASTLNGSVFRDPAASFSAPFGTVNGTITTLSLAPAVADATSAAQAAAALPPTTHLGDFILNSGSVTLPGSGGTNVYAVNNFTMNSLSSSTLLLRGGSQDQFVFNVTGQFLILGFNNRIVLDGISPGQVLFNFLGTGTNVVINGQGNAVAGTFLGLNRGVQIVGSNTVVGGLVFGGPGFQLTGNNHFDAVAFGVVPEPCSLVLLMLGLISVSLLGTGSIPRSGLGRSAGGWGNVEDRRS
;
A
#
# COMPACT_ATOMS: atom_id res chain seq x y z
N MET A 1 -52.59 -17.33 -41.37
CA MET A 1 -51.70 -18.50 -41.55
C MET A 1 -50.55 -18.39 -40.54
N ARG A 2 -50.71 -18.70 -39.25
CA ARG A 2 -50.61 -20.03 -38.57
C ARG A 2 -49.49 -20.96 -39.06
N ARG A 3 -48.32 -20.87 -38.41
CA ARG A 3 -47.37 -21.95 -38.07
C ARG A 3 -46.74 -21.51 -36.73
N ALA A 4 -47.02 -22.07 -35.55
CA ALA A 4 -46.97 -23.44 -35.05
C ALA A 4 -45.56 -24.05 -35.13
N LEU A 5 -44.78 -23.82 -34.08
CA LEU A 5 -43.77 -24.78 -33.61
C LEU A 5 -43.69 -24.66 -32.08
N GLY A 6 -44.16 -25.71 -31.42
CA GLY A 6 -44.04 -25.93 -29.99
C GLY A 6 -42.94 -26.96 -29.73
N ILE A 7 -42.17 -26.72 -28.66
CA ILE A 7 -41.38 -27.66 -27.89
C ILE A 7 -41.52 -27.11 -26.46
N GLY A 8 -42.34 -27.68 -25.56
CA GLY A 8 -42.13 -28.97 -24.90
C GLY A 8 -41.03 -28.83 -23.85
N SER A 9 -41.26 -28.09 -22.75
CA SER A 9 -41.82 -28.54 -21.46
C SER A 9 -40.93 -29.52 -20.67
N ALA A 10 -40.81 -29.21 -19.38
CA ALA A 10 -40.31 -30.00 -18.26
C ALA A 10 -38.78 -30.12 -18.11
N VAL A 11 -38.26 -29.64 -16.98
CA VAL A 11 -37.47 -30.44 -16.01
C VAL A 11 -36.98 -29.51 -14.86
N VAL A 12 -37.45 -29.86 -13.66
CA VAL A 12 -36.93 -29.50 -12.31
C VAL A 12 -37.23 -28.09 -11.77
N ARG A 13 -38.49 -27.89 -11.33
CA ARG A 13 -38.75 -27.30 -10.01
C ARG A 13 -38.63 -28.41 -8.97
N ARG A 14 -37.62 -28.37 -8.10
CA ARG A 14 -37.60 -29.23 -6.90
C ARG A 14 -36.70 -28.63 -5.82
N LEU A 15 -37.32 -28.40 -4.66
CA LEU A 15 -36.80 -28.39 -3.27
C LEU A 15 -35.51 -27.58 -3.04
N LEU A 16 -35.48 -26.61 -2.12
CA LEU A 16 -35.35 -26.91 -0.70
C LEU A 16 -35.88 -25.75 0.17
N SER A 17 -37.02 -25.98 0.81
CA SER A 17 -37.44 -25.29 2.03
C SER A 17 -36.75 -25.97 3.22
N PHE A 18 -35.70 -25.36 3.77
CA PHE A 18 -35.13 -25.80 5.04
C PHE A 18 -35.78 -25.02 6.18
N THR A 19 -36.84 -25.61 6.73
CA THR A 19 -37.36 -25.28 8.05
C THR A 19 -36.83 -26.34 9.01
N THR A 20 -35.84 -25.99 9.82
CA THR A 20 -35.45 -26.80 10.98
C THR A 20 -35.45 -25.93 12.23
N ARG A 21 -36.45 -26.20 13.06
CA ARG A 21 -36.59 -25.77 14.45
C ARG A 21 -35.60 -26.53 15.33
N GLY A 22 -34.99 -25.82 16.29
CA GLY A 22 -34.45 -26.34 17.56
C GLY A 22 -32.99 -26.83 17.53
N PRO A 23 -32.23 -26.72 18.64
CA PRO A 23 -32.69 -26.73 20.03
C PRO A 23 -32.43 -25.45 20.84
N VAL A 24 -33.29 -25.24 21.84
CA VAL A 24 -33.14 -24.24 22.91
C VAL A 24 -31.96 -24.64 23.80
N VAL A 25 -30.94 -23.80 23.86
CA VAL A 25 -29.81 -23.94 24.79
C VAL A 25 -30.21 -23.29 26.12
N PRO A 26 -30.05 -23.98 27.26
CA PRO A 26 -30.33 -23.40 28.57
C PRO A 26 -29.35 -22.26 28.87
N LEU A 27 -29.89 -21.10 29.25
CA LEU A 27 -29.16 -19.96 29.80
C LEU A 27 -28.40 -20.41 31.06
N LEU A 28 -27.09 -20.61 30.93
CA LEU A 28 -26.21 -20.81 32.07
C LEU A 28 -25.91 -19.44 32.68
N ARG A 29 -26.61 -19.15 33.78
CA ARG A 29 -26.43 -17.97 34.63
C ARG A 29 -25.02 -18.01 35.22
N VAL A 30 -24.11 -17.19 34.70
CA VAL A 30 -22.79 -16.95 35.29
C VAL A 30 -22.96 -15.94 36.42
N GLU A 31 -22.81 -16.41 37.65
CA GLU A 31 -22.77 -15.58 38.85
C GLU A 31 -21.51 -14.70 38.84
N ALA A 32 -21.71 -13.40 39.04
CA ALA A 32 -20.66 -12.41 39.17
C ALA A 32 -19.83 -12.70 40.43
N ARG A 33 -18.57 -13.09 40.25
CA ARG A 33 -17.58 -13.16 41.33
C ARG A 33 -16.90 -11.80 41.47
N ALA A 34 -17.32 -11.06 42.50
CA ALA A 34 -16.67 -9.84 42.92
C ALA A 34 -15.28 -10.15 43.51
N GLU A 35 -14.22 -9.86 42.77
CA GLU A 35 -12.87 -9.84 43.31
C GLU A 35 -12.53 -8.46 43.87
N ARG A 36 -12.05 -8.51 45.12
CA ARG A 36 -11.79 -7.38 46.00
C ARG A 36 -10.57 -6.57 45.53
N PRO A 37 -10.53 -5.26 45.82
CA PRO A 37 -9.33 -4.45 45.64
C PRO A 37 -8.26 -4.89 46.65
N ARG A 38 -7.08 -5.30 46.17
CA ARG A 38 -5.88 -5.41 46.99
C ARG A 38 -5.21 -4.04 47.06
N ASP A 39 -5.43 -3.38 48.17
CA ASP A 39 -4.53 -2.38 48.72
C ASP A 39 -3.11 -2.96 48.84
N GLN A 40 -2.16 -2.39 48.10
CA GLN A 40 -0.74 -2.42 48.46
C GLN A 40 -0.29 -1.01 48.79
N ARG A 41 -0.53 -0.65 50.06
CA ARG A 41 0.31 0.29 50.82
C ARG A 41 1.67 -0.35 51.07
N ARG A 42 2.74 0.45 50.88
CA ARG A 42 3.99 0.58 51.69
C ARG A 42 5.20 0.76 50.76
N SER A 43 5.78 1.96 50.66
CA SER A 43 6.63 2.68 51.63
C SER A 43 8.12 2.38 51.44
N GLY A 44 8.90 3.43 51.21
CA GLY A 44 10.37 3.45 51.14
C GLY A 44 10.78 4.52 50.13
N GLN A 45 10.85 5.81 50.46
CA GLN A 45 11.82 6.42 51.37
C GLN A 45 13.24 5.89 51.13
N GLY A 46 14.04 6.70 50.44
CA GLY A 46 15.44 6.42 50.13
C GLY A 46 16.10 7.59 49.41
N ALA A 47 16.02 8.79 50.00
CA ALA A 47 16.87 9.91 49.62
C ALA A 47 18.29 9.64 50.13
N VAL A 48 19.27 9.52 49.24
CA VAL A 48 20.68 9.70 49.61
C VAL A 48 21.30 10.67 48.60
N ARG A 49 21.42 11.91 49.06
CA ARG A 49 22.32 12.93 48.53
C ARG A 49 23.76 12.43 48.71
N GLY A 50 24.54 12.48 47.65
CA GLY A 50 25.96 12.16 47.68
C GLY A 50 26.71 12.94 46.60
N ALA A 51 26.82 14.25 46.78
CA ALA A 51 27.74 15.09 46.01
C ALA A 51 29.17 14.85 46.49
N ARG A 52 30.08 14.47 45.58
CA ARG A 52 31.51 14.78 45.68
C ARG A 52 32.09 15.03 44.27
N PRO A 53 32.74 16.18 44.02
CA PRO A 53 33.49 16.43 42.80
C PRO A 53 34.90 15.86 42.96
N TRP A 54 35.38 15.10 41.99
CA TRP A 54 36.79 14.75 41.89
C TRP A 54 37.27 15.02 40.47
N LEU A 55 38.02 16.12 40.35
CA LEU A 55 38.93 16.36 39.23
C LEU A 55 39.95 15.22 39.22
N GLY A 56 39.95 14.44 38.14
CA GLY A 56 40.98 13.46 37.82
C GLY A 56 41.21 13.48 36.31
N VAL A 57 42.05 14.41 35.87
CA VAL A 57 42.65 14.42 34.53
C VAL A 57 43.47 13.14 34.38
N MET A 58 43.13 12.26 33.44
CA MET A 58 44.07 11.26 32.89
C MET A 58 43.57 10.69 31.55
N ALA A 59 44.29 11.08 30.50
CA ALA A 59 44.62 10.33 29.29
C ALA A 59 43.51 9.50 28.60
N PHE A 60 42.79 10.15 27.68
CA PHE A 60 42.09 9.45 26.60
C PHE A 60 43.11 9.06 25.52
N ALA A 61 43.67 7.86 25.65
CA ALA A 61 44.36 7.20 24.56
C ALA A 61 43.31 6.75 23.52
N LEU A 62 43.33 7.41 22.36
CA LEU A 62 42.49 7.16 21.20
C LEU A 62 42.86 5.81 20.56
N ALA A 63 42.36 4.71 21.13
CA ALA A 63 42.41 3.39 20.52
C ALA A 63 41.25 3.27 19.52
N ALA A 64 41.48 3.72 18.27
CA ALA A 64 40.62 3.41 17.13
C ALA A 64 40.83 1.94 16.71
N LEU A 65 40.38 0.99 17.54
CA LEU A 65 40.22 -0.39 17.11
C LEU A 65 38.97 -0.46 16.24
N GLY A 66 39.18 -0.70 14.95
CA GLY A 66 38.12 -0.88 13.95
C GLY A 66 37.25 -2.08 14.26
N LEU A 67 36.18 -1.85 15.02
CA LEU A 67 34.95 -2.61 14.88
C LEU A 67 34.34 -2.21 13.54
N ALA A 68 34.83 -2.81 12.45
CA ALA A 68 34.04 -2.96 11.24
C ALA A 68 32.88 -3.91 11.58
N GLY A 69 31.94 -3.43 12.39
CA GLY A 69 30.63 -4.04 12.48
C GLY A 69 30.04 -4.04 11.06
N PRO A 70 29.25 -5.06 10.70
CA PRO A 70 28.54 -5.02 9.44
C PRO A 70 27.80 -3.70 9.38
N SER A 71 28.15 -2.84 8.42
CA SER A 71 27.39 -1.64 8.13
C SER A 71 25.97 -2.12 7.90
N ALA A 72 25.08 -1.88 8.86
CA ALA A 72 23.68 -2.11 8.68
C ALA A 72 23.29 -1.15 7.55
N SER A 73 23.25 -1.67 6.33
CA SER A 73 22.65 -0.93 5.22
C SER A 73 21.24 -0.66 5.69
N LEU A 74 20.93 0.60 5.98
CA LEU A 74 19.57 1.02 6.17
C LEU A 74 18.82 0.55 4.93
N ALA A 75 17.97 -0.46 5.11
CA ALA A 75 17.13 -0.93 4.03
C ALA A 75 16.37 0.30 3.53
N GLY A 76 16.60 0.67 2.27
CA GLY A 76 15.90 1.79 1.66
C GLY A 76 14.39 1.55 1.74
N PRO A 77 13.58 2.61 1.61
CA PRO A 77 12.14 2.44 1.54
C PRO A 77 11.79 1.45 0.44
N LEU A 78 10.82 0.58 0.71
CA LEU A 78 10.38 -0.39 -0.28
C LEU A 78 9.79 0.38 -1.48
N SER A 79 10.11 -0.08 -2.69
CA SER A 79 9.63 0.52 -3.94
C SER A 79 9.13 -0.56 -4.89
N LEU A 80 8.04 -0.28 -5.61
CA LEU A 80 7.53 -1.13 -6.69
C LEU A 80 8.19 -0.82 -8.04
N GLY A 81 9.14 0.12 -8.11
CA GLY A 81 9.74 0.56 -9.37
C GLY A 81 8.68 1.01 -10.37
N GLN A 82 8.80 0.59 -11.63
CA GLN A 82 7.84 0.92 -12.70
C GLN A 82 6.45 0.33 -12.46
N ALA A 83 6.30 -0.69 -11.60
CA ALA A 83 4.98 -1.20 -11.26
C ALA A 83 4.16 -0.23 -10.41
N ALA A 84 4.79 0.76 -9.76
CA ALA A 84 4.10 1.80 -8.99
C ALA A 84 3.27 2.75 -9.87
N ASP A 85 3.59 2.85 -11.16
CA ASP A 85 2.94 3.75 -12.12
C ASP A 85 1.53 3.27 -12.50
N TYR A 86 1.19 2.03 -12.18
CA TYR A 86 -0.09 1.41 -12.54
C TYR A 86 -0.89 1.08 -11.28
N GLY A 87 -2.09 1.64 -11.14
CA GLY A 87 -2.98 1.28 -10.04
C GLY A 87 -3.56 -0.13 -10.18
N LEU A 88 -3.75 -0.61 -11.41
CA LEU A 88 -4.13 -1.98 -11.72
C LEU A 88 -3.07 -2.62 -12.60
N PHE A 89 -2.47 -3.73 -12.17
CA PHE A 89 -1.47 -4.44 -12.95
C PHE A 89 -1.71 -5.96 -12.92
N GLY A 90 -2.12 -6.50 -14.07
CA GLY A 90 -2.15 -7.94 -14.32
C GLY A 90 -0.79 -8.44 -14.80
N ILE A 91 -0.29 -9.51 -14.20
CA ILE A 91 0.95 -10.22 -14.56
C ILE A 91 0.56 -11.65 -14.99
N ALA A 92 1.25 -12.29 -15.94
CA ALA A 92 0.85 -13.62 -16.36
C ALA A 92 0.95 -14.65 -15.21
N PRO A 93 0.05 -15.65 -15.17
CA PRO A 93 -1.04 -15.93 -16.12
C PRO A 93 -2.39 -15.21 -15.85
N ALA A 94 -2.40 -14.04 -15.21
CA ALA A 94 -3.65 -13.39 -14.83
C ALA A 94 -4.61 -13.10 -15.99
N ILE A 95 -5.88 -13.40 -15.73
CA ILE A 95 -7.03 -12.97 -16.52
C ILE A 95 -7.69 -11.82 -15.75
N VAL A 96 -7.56 -10.60 -16.26
CA VAL A 96 -8.14 -9.38 -15.68
C VAL A 96 -9.55 -9.19 -16.22
N GLN A 97 -10.54 -9.24 -15.34
CA GLN A 97 -11.95 -9.02 -15.66
C GLN A 97 -12.51 -7.91 -14.78
N ILE A 98 -12.93 -6.83 -15.42
CA ILE A 98 -13.52 -5.67 -14.73
C ILE A 98 -14.96 -5.55 -15.22
N ASN A 99 -15.91 -5.79 -14.32
CA ASN A 99 -17.35 -5.67 -14.52
C ASN A 99 -18.00 -4.89 -13.36
N ASN A 100 -17.77 -3.60 -13.33
CA ASN A 100 -18.01 -2.72 -12.21
C ASN A 100 -19.36 -1.97 -12.28
N ASP A 101 -20.39 -2.57 -12.89
CA ASP A 101 -21.79 -2.06 -12.93
C ASP A 101 -21.92 -0.56 -13.27
N GLY A 102 -21.08 -0.07 -14.18
CA GLY A 102 -21.02 1.32 -14.64
C GLY A 102 -20.24 2.27 -13.74
N GLN A 103 -19.77 1.83 -12.57
CA GLN A 103 -18.92 2.63 -11.69
C GLN A 103 -17.53 2.84 -12.28
N PRO A 104 -16.98 4.07 -12.19
CA PRO A 104 -15.66 4.36 -12.70
C PRO A 104 -14.56 3.64 -11.89
N VAL A 105 -13.54 3.19 -12.60
CA VAL A 105 -12.27 2.70 -12.05
C VAL A 105 -11.22 3.78 -12.31
N ASN A 106 -10.83 4.52 -11.28
CA ASN A 106 -9.89 5.65 -11.39
C ASN A 106 -8.45 5.15 -11.30
N SER A 107 -7.96 4.61 -12.41
CA SER A 107 -6.64 3.98 -12.49
C SER A 107 -6.17 3.81 -13.91
N ASP A 108 -4.85 3.79 -14.09
CA ASP A 108 -4.24 3.14 -15.24
C ASP A 108 -4.25 1.62 -15.06
N LEU A 109 -4.44 0.90 -16.17
CA LEU A 109 -4.44 -0.56 -16.24
C LEU A 109 -3.22 -1.04 -17.04
N ALA A 110 -2.34 -1.78 -16.41
CA ALA A 110 -1.25 -2.50 -17.06
C ALA A 110 -1.57 -4.00 -17.23
N LEU A 111 -1.21 -4.54 -18.39
CA LEU A 111 -1.37 -5.94 -18.74
C LEU A 111 -0.02 -6.50 -19.21
N GLY A 112 0.68 -7.19 -18.30
CA GLY A 112 2.00 -7.75 -18.55
C GLY A 112 2.02 -8.85 -19.62
N PRO A 113 3.22 -9.30 -20.05
CA PRO A 113 3.37 -10.31 -21.10
C PRO A 113 2.51 -11.55 -20.83
N GLY A 114 1.72 -12.00 -21.81
CA GLY A 114 0.91 -13.22 -21.70
C GLY A 114 -0.38 -13.08 -20.89
N THR A 115 -0.76 -11.88 -20.46
CA THR A 115 -2.03 -11.64 -19.77
C THR A 115 -3.17 -11.36 -20.74
N SER A 116 -4.40 -11.52 -20.24
CA SER A 116 -5.61 -11.08 -20.95
C SER A 116 -6.43 -10.16 -20.06
N GLY A 117 -6.89 -9.04 -20.60
CA GLY A 117 -7.78 -8.11 -19.92
C GLY A 117 -9.11 -7.94 -20.64
N THR A 118 -10.22 -7.92 -19.90
CA THR A 118 -11.53 -7.57 -20.42
C THR A 118 -12.25 -6.55 -19.54
N LEU A 119 -12.77 -5.50 -20.16
CA LEU A 119 -13.58 -4.45 -19.53
C LEU A 119 -15.04 -4.58 -19.98
N PHE A 120 -15.92 -4.91 -19.04
CA PHE A 120 -17.35 -5.09 -19.22
C PHE A 120 -18.11 -4.01 -18.44
N ALA A 121 -19.12 -3.39 -19.04
CA ALA A 121 -20.06 -2.47 -18.37
C ALA A 121 -19.41 -1.55 -17.31
N SER A 122 -18.27 -0.94 -17.65
CA SER A 122 -17.44 -0.15 -16.73
C SER A 122 -16.73 0.97 -17.47
N THR A 123 -16.38 2.02 -16.76
CA THR A 123 -15.54 3.10 -17.28
C THR A 123 -14.18 3.07 -16.59
N LEU A 124 -13.10 2.92 -17.35
CA LEU A 124 -11.74 3.11 -16.85
C LEU A 124 -11.35 4.58 -17.02
N ASN A 125 -11.20 5.29 -15.91
CA ASN A 125 -10.71 6.67 -15.85
C ASN A 125 -9.18 6.69 -15.80
N GLY A 126 -8.57 6.18 -16.85
CA GLY A 126 -7.13 6.09 -17.03
C GLY A 126 -6.79 5.47 -18.38
N SER A 127 -5.51 5.20 -18.60
CA SER A 127 -4.99 4.55 -19.80
C SER A 127 -4.83 3.05 -19.60
N VAL A 128 -4.88 2.31 -20.70
CA VAL A 128 -4.51 0.90 -20.76
C VAL A 128 -3.12 0.79 -21.38
N PHE A 129 -2.20 0.19 -20.66
CA PHE A 129 -0.88 -0.19 -21.14
C PHE A 129 -0.85 -1.70 -21.28
N ARG A 130 -0.60 -2.20 -22.48
CA ARG A 130 -0.52 -3.64 -22.72
C ARG A 130 0.83 -4.01 -23.29
N ASP A 131 1.35 -5.12 -22.80
CA ASP A 131 2.49 -5.77 -23.41
C ASP A 131 2.13 -6.26 -24.82
N PRO A 132 3.05 -6.30 -25.80
CA PRO A 132 2.79 -6.88 -27.11
C PRO A 132 2.26 -8.32 -27.07
N ALA A 133 2.61 -9.10 -26.05
CA ALA A 133 2.12 -10.46 -25.84
C ALA A 133 0.81 -10.54 -25.04
N ALA A 134 0.24 -9.41 -24.62
CA ALA A 134 -1.01 -9.34 -23.89
C ALA A 134 -2.21 -9.09 -24.83
N SER A 135 -3.40 -9.52 -24.40
CA SER A 135 -4.65 -9.23 -25.10
C SER A 135 -5.54 -8.32 -24.26
N PHE A 136 -6.25 -7.40 -24.90
CA PHE A 136 -7.21 -6.52 -24.24
C PHE A 136 -8.45 -6.35 -25.08
N SER A 137 -9.63 -6.41 -24.45
CA SER A 137 -10.92 -6.16 -25.08
C SER A 137 -11.83 -5.35 -24.15
N ALA A 138 -12.61 -4.43 -24.71
CA ALA A 138 -13.58 -3.64 -23.97
C ALA A 138 -14.95 -3.67 -24.68
N PRO A 139 -15.60 -4.85 -24.78
CA PRO A 139 -16.78 -5.02 -25.62
C PRO A 139 -17.98 -4.17 -25.17
N PHE A 140 -18.09 -3.91 -23.87
CA PHE A 140 -19.15 -3.09 -23.26
C PHE A 140 -18.59 -2.07 -22.26
N GLY A 141 -17.28 -1.82 -22.30
CA GLY A 141 -16.60 -0.91 -21.40
C GLY A 141 -16.05 0.30 -22.15
N THR A 142 -15.77 1.36 -21.41
CA THR A 142 -15.17 2.59 -21.95
C THR A 142 -13.81 2.81 -21.30
N VAL A 143 -12.80 3.12 -22.11
CA VAL A 143 -11.49 3.60 -21.64
C VAL A 143 -11.42 5.08 -21.97
N ASN A 144 -11.29 5.94 -20.94
CA ASN A 144 -11.23 7.39 -21.15
C ASN A 144 -9.84 7.89 -21.54
N GLY A 145 -8.78 7.15 -21.18
CA GLY A 145 -7.41 7.44 -21.58
C GLY A 145 -7.01 6.79 -22.90
N THR A 146 -5.71 6.54 -23.05
CA THR A 146 -5.15 5.91 -24.25
C THR A 146 -5.04 4.41 -24.09
N ILE A 147 -5.03 3.66 -25.20
CA ILE A 147 -4.64 2.25 -25.21
C ILE A 147 -3.28 2.17 -25.90
N THR A 148 -2.22 1.95 -25.13
CA THR A 148 -0.83 1.96 -25.60
C THR A 148 -0.23 0.57 -25.51
N THR A 149 0.52 0.18 -26.55
CA THR A 149 1.28 -1.07 -26.55
C THR A 149 2.75 -0.76 -26.26
N LEU A 150 3.30 -1.29 -25.16
CA LEU A 150 4.69 -1.10 -24.75
C LEU A 150 5.18 -2.32 -23.95
N SER A 151 6.48 -2.59 -23.94
CA SER A 151 7.04 -3.71 -23.17
C SER A 151 6.89 -3.47 -21.68
N LEU A 152 6.12 -4.32 -21.00
CA LEU A 152 5.89 -4.25 -19.55
C LEU A 152 6.79 -5.21 -18.75
N ALA A 153 7.72 -5.90 -19.43
CA ALA A 153 8.68 -6.78 -18.77
C ALA A 153 9.49 -6.11 -17.64
N PRO A 154 9.96 -4.84 -17.77
CA PRO A 154 10.64 -4.15 -16.66
C PRO A 154 9.74 -3.97 -15.43
N ALA A 155 8.48 -3.54 -15.63
CA ALA A 155 7.53 -3.39 -14.53
C ALA A 155 7.22 -4.73 -13.84
N VAL A 156 7.13 -5.84 -14.59
CA VAL A 156 6.98 -7.18 -13.99
C VAL A 156 8.20 -7.56 -13.14
N ALA A 157 9.42 -7.26 -13.63
CA ALA A 157 10.64 -7.51 -12.89
C ALA A 157 10.71 -6.68 -11.60
N ASP A 158 10.32 -5.41 -11.65
CA ASP A 158 10.28 -4.52 -10.49
C ASP A 158 9.24 -4.99 -9.46
N ALA A 159 8.03 -5.38 -9.88
CA ALA A 159 7.03 -5.98 -8.99
C ALA A 159 7.54 -7.27 -8.34
N THR A 160 8.27 -8.09 -9.09
CA THR A 160 8.88 -9.34 -8.59
C THR A 160 9.96 -9.06 -7.55
N SER A 161 10.86 -8.12 -7.85
CA SER A 161 11.91 -7.67 -6.94
C SER A 161 11.31 -7.10 -5.65
N ALA A 162 10.27 -6.27 -5.76
CA ALA A 162 9.61 -5.67 -4.61
C ALA A 162 8.91 -6.72 -3.72
N ALA A 163 8.23 -7.71 -4.32
CA ALA A 163 7.62 -8.80 -3.56
C ALA A 163 8.67 -9.62 -2.78
N GLN A 164 9.82 -9.90 -3.41
CA GLN A 164 10.93 -10.61 -2.78
C GLN A 164 11.60 -9.78 -1.68
N ALA A 165 11.82 -8.49 -1.93
CA ALA A 165 12.37 -7.56 -0.95
C ALA A 165 11.46 -7.44 0.27
N ALA A 166 10.16 -7.27 0.07
CA ALA A 166 9.16 -7.24 1.15
C ALA A 166 9.13 -8.55 1.95
N ALA A 167 9.19 -9.70 1.27
CA ALA A 167 9.21 -11.01 1.91
C ALA A 167 10.49 -11.26 2.74
N ALA A 168 11.61 -10.65 2.34
CA ALA A 168 12.89 -10.77 3.04
C ALA A 168 12.99 -9.88 4.28
N LEU A 169 12.07 -8.93 4.48
CA LEU A 169 12.07 -8.08 5.66
C LEU A 169 11.75 -8.90 6.93
N PRO A 170 12.57 -8.79 7.99
CA PRO A 170 12.30 -9.47 9.24
C PRO A 170 11.01 -8.91 9.89
N PRO A 171 10.08 -9.76 10.34
CA PRO A 171 8.86 -9.29 11.00
C PRO A 171 9.18 -8.52 12.29
N THR A 172 8.61 -7.31 12.44
CA THR A 172 8.63 -6.58 13.70
C THR A 172 7.55 -7.11 14.64
N THR A 173 6.45 -7.63 14.10
CA THR A 173 5.35 -8.23 14.85
C THR A 173 4.83 -9.48 14.15
N HIS A 174 4.58 -10.55 14.92
CA HIS A 174 3.90 -11.75 14.44
C HIS A 174 2.45 -11.71 14.91
N LEU A 175 1.51 -11.60 13.98
CA LEU A 175 0.08 -11.59 14.28
C LEU A 175 -0.53 -13.00 14.29
N GLY A 176 0.10 -13.97 13.60
CA GLY A 176 -0.49 -15.28 13.40
C GLY A 176 -1.78 -15.16 12.57
N ASP A 177 -2.86 -15.77 13.02
CA ASP A 177 -4.18 -15.59 12.42
C ASP A 177 -4.82 -14.30 12.94
N PHE A 178 -4.94 -13.31 12.06
CA PHE A 178 -5.64 -12.07 12.33
C PHE A 178 -7.13 -12.21 11.98
N ILE A 179 -7.98 -12.31 13.00
CA ILE A 179 -9.43 -12.46 12.84
C ILE A 179 -10.14 -11.33 13.57
N LEU A 180 -10.90 -10.52 12.83
CA LEU A 180 -11.69 -9.42 13.38
C LEU A 180 -13.15 -9.54 12.96
N ASN A 181 -14.00 -9.98 13.88
CA ASN A 181 -15.44 -10.18 13.63
C ASN A 181 -16.31 -9.00 14.13
N SER A 182 -15.74 -8.08 14.89
CA SER A 182 -16.40 -6.88 15.41
C SER A 182 -15.39 -5.94 16.07
N GLY A 183 -15.75 -4.66 16.23
CA GLY A 183 -14.94 -3.69 16.99
C GLY A 183 -13.74 -3.17 16.21
N SER A 184 -12.75 -2.64 16.94
CA SER A 184 -11.57 -2.00 16.34
C SER A 184 -10.27 -2.52 16.93
N VAL A 185 -9.27 -2.76 16.07
CA VAL A 185 -7.89 -3.06 16.46
C VAL A 185 -6.98 -1.99 15.89
N THR A 186 -6.10 -1.45 16.72
CA THR A 186 -5.10 -0.45 16.30
C THR A 186 -3.73 -1.10 16.23
N LEU A 187 -3.06 -0.98 15.09
CA LEU A 187 -1.66 -1.32 14.91
C LEU A 187 -0.84 -0.03 14.83
N PRO A 188 -0.12 0.34 15.90
CA PRO A 188 0.72 1.53 15.90
C PRO A 188 2.00 1.29 15.11
N GLY A 189 2.44 2.32 14.39
CA GLY A 189 3.76 2.41 13.80
C GLY A 189 4.78 2.84 14.86
N SER A 190 5.99 2.31 14.76
CA SER A 190 7.11 2.64 15.64
C SER A 190 8.14 3.57 15.00
N GLY A 191 7.83 4.17 13.85
CA GLY A 191 8.80 4.81 12.95
C GLY A 191 9.41 3.80 11.98
N GLY A 192 9.70 4.25 10.75
CA GLY A 192 10.36 3.42 9.73
C GLY A 192 9.44 2.33 9.16
N THR A 193 9.97 1.13 8.93
CA THR A 193 9.20 0.03 8.33
C THR A 193 8.66 -0.93 9.39
N ASN A 194 7.34 -1.02 9.48
CA ASN A 194 6.60 -1.90 10.38
C ASN A 194 6.18 -3.16 9.61
N VAL A 195 6.72 -4.32 9.98
CA VAL A 195 6.53 -5.57 9.23
C VAL A 195 5.71 -6.56 10.05
N TYR A 196 4.53 -6.89 9.55
CA TYR A 196 3.59 -7.80 10.18
C TYR A 196 3.59 -9.14 9.45
N ALA A 197 4.00 -10.20 10.13
CA ALA A 197 3.83 -11.57 9.64
C ALA A 197 2.42 -12.06 9.97
N VAL A 198 1.65 -12.42 8.94
CA VAL A 198 0.24 -12.86 9.06
C VAL A 198 0.07 -14.21 8.38
N ASN A 199 -0.51 -15.16 9.11
CA ASN A 199 -0.91 -16.45 8.55
C ASN A 199 -2.19 -16.24 7.75
N ASN A 200 -3.32 -16.02 8.41
CA ASN A 200 -4.58 -15.68 7.76
C ASN A 200 -5.05 -14.30 8.19
N PHE A 201 -5.59 -13.52 7.26
CA PHE A 201 -6.24 -12.24 7.53
C PHE A 201 -7.73 -12.37 7.24
N THR A 202 -8.58 -12.14 8.23
CA THR A 202 -10.04 -12.23 8.08
C THR A 202 -10.73 -11.11 8.84
N MET A 203 -11.48 -10.28 8.12
CA MET A 203 -12.48 -9.38 8.69
C MET A 203 -13.85 -9.85 8.20
N ASN A 204 -14.68 -10.41 9.08
CA ASN A 204 -15.98 -11.00 8.70
C ASN A 204 -17.08 -10.52 9.64
N SER A 205 -17.26 -9.20 9.72
CA SER A 205 -18.28 -8.59 10.58
C SER A 205 -19.58 -8.34 9.81
N LEU A 206 -20.71 -8.57 10.48
CA LEU A 206 -22.03 -8.12 10.03
C LEU A 206 -22.41 -6.74 10.56
N SER A 207 -21.67 -6.21 11.55
CA SER A 207 -21.97 -4.96 12.24
C SER A 207 -20.94 -3.85 12.01
N SER A 208 -19.93 -4.08 11.17
CA SER A 208 -18.65 -3.37 11.03
C SER A 208 -17.52 -3.89 11.92
N SER A 209 -16.30 -3.82 11.38
CA SER A 209 -15.05 -3.98 12.10
C SER A 209 -14.00 -3.05 11.51
N THR A 210 -13.06 -2.58 12.32
CA THR A 210 -12.04 -1.61 11.88
C THR A 210 -10.64 -2.05 12.26
N LEU A 211 -9.76 -2.16 11.27
CA LEU A 211 -8.31 -2.17 11.48
C LEU A 211 -7.80 -0.74 11.31
N LEU A 212 -7.28 -0.13 12.38
CA LEU A 212 -6.67 1.18 12.36
C LEU A 212 -5.15 1.05 12.29
N LEU A 213 -4.54 1.56 11.22
CA LEU A 213 -3.09 1.69 11.09
C LEU A 213 -2.71 3.13 11.43
N ARG A 214 -1.99 3.32 12.53
CA ARG A 214 -1.61 4.65 13.02
C ARG A 214 -0.09 4.81 12.93
N GLY A 215 0.40 5.75 12.13
CA GLY A 215 1.82 6.03 12.00
C GLY A 215 2.09 7.52 11.74
N GLY A 216 3.35 7.92 11.70
CA GLY A 216 3.79 9.21 11.19
C GLY A 216 4.11 9.17 9.70
N SER A 217 4.43 10.32 9.11
CA SER A 217 4.70 10.43 7.68
C SER A 217 5.87 9.58 7.16
N GLN A 218 6.73 9.07 8.05
CA GLN A 218 7.87 8.21 7.73
C GLN A 218 7.59 6.72 7.94
N ASP A 219 6.41 6.36 8.45
CA ASP A 219 6.04 4.98 8.67
C ASP A 219 5.64 4.30 7.35
N GLN A 220 6.11 3.08 7.16
CA GLN A 220 5.60 2.13 6.17
C GLN A 220 5.06 0.91 6.90
N PHE A 221 3.99 0.33 6.38
CA PHE A 221 3.35 -0.87 6.92
C PHE A 221 3.42 -1.98 5.86
N VAL A 222 4.09 -3.08 6.17
CA VAL A 222 4.22 -4.24 5.29
C VAL A 222 3.57 -5.43 5.96
N PHE A 223 2.51 -5.97 5.37
CA PHE A 223 1.86 -7.20 5.79
C PHE A 223 2.33 -8.34 4.87
N ASN A 224 3.16 -9.22 5.40
CA ASN A 224 3.55 -10.45 4.72
C ASN A 224 2.54 -11.55 5.06
N VAL A 225 1.63 -11.81 4.13
CA VAL A 225 0.49 -12.72 4.31
C VAL A 225 0.77 -14.06 3.62
N THR A 226 0.89 -15.14 4.38
CA THR A 226 1.19 -16.49 3.84
C THR A 226 -0.04 -17.31 3.51
N GLY A 227 -1.17 -17.05 4.16
CA GLY A 227 -2.43 -17.78 4.02
C GLY A 227 -3.52 -16.90 3.44
N GLN A 228 -4.75 -17.09 3.88
CA GLN A 228 -5.92 -16.46 3.26
C GLN A 228 -6.01 -14.95 3.59
N PHE A 229 -6.59 -14.17 2.66
CA PHE A 229 -7.03 -12.80 2.93
C PHE A 229 -8.50 -12.64 2.58
N LEU A 230 -9.32 -12.38 3.59
CA LEU A 230 -10.77 -12.22 3.50
C LEU A 230 -11.22 -10.93 4.15
N ILE A 231 -12.00 -10.14 3.42
CA ILE A 231 -12.85 -9.09 3.98
C ILE A 231 -14.27 -9.37 3.49
N LEU A 232 -15.12 -9.78 4.42
CA LEU A 232 -16.48 -10.28 4.18
C LEU A 232 -17.49 -9.51 5.03
N GLY A 233 -18.74 -9.43 4.57
CA GLY A 233 -19.84 -8.85 5.35
C GLY A 233 -20.06 -7.37 5.07
N PHE A 234 -20.24 -6.57 6.12
CA PHE A 234 -20.74 -5.20 6.00
C PHE A 234 -19.85 -4.18 6.72
N ASN A 235 -19.50 -3.11 6.00
CA ASN A 235 -18.81 -1.94 6.56
C ASN A 235 -17.50 -2.25 7.29
N ASN A 236 -16.73 -3.25 6.85
CA ASN A 236 -15.38 -3.50 7.39
C ASN A 236 -14.40 -2.47 6.83
N ARG A 237 -13.50 -1.94 7.67
CA ARG A 237 -12.64 -0.82 7.29
C ARG A 237 -11.18 -1.03 7.67
N ILE A 238 -10.27 -0.79 6.73
CA ILE A 238 -8.87 -0.51 7.04
C ILE A 238 -8.70 1.02 6.99
N VAL A 239 -8.53 1.62 8.16
CA VAL A 239 -8.44 3.07 8.34
C VAL A 239 -6.99 3.45 8.58
N LEU A 240 -6.53 4.51 7.91
CA LEU A 240 -5.18 5.03 8.03
C LEU A 240 -5.20 6.35 8.82
N ASP A 241 -4.28 6.49 9.76
CA ASP A 241 -4.13 7.69 10.61
C ASP A 241 -2.66 8.13 10.62
N GLY A 242 -2.40 9.28 9.99
CA GLY A 242 -1.05 9.86 9.86
C GLY A 242 -0.16 9.26 8.76
N ILE A 243 -0.69 8.31 7.97
CA ILE A 243 -0.02 7.69 6.80
C ILE A 243 -0.95 7.71 5.57
N SER A 244 -0.37 7.58 4.38
CA SER A 244 -1.11 7.47 3.11
C SER A 244 -1.28 6.00 2.64
N PRO A 245 -2.23 5.70 1.75
CA PRO A 245 -2.37 4.36 1.16
C PRO A 245 -1.09 3.87 0.45
N GLY A 246 -0.28 4.78 -0.11
CA GLY A 246 1.00 4.46 -0.73
C GLY A 246 2.10 4.00 0.24
N GLN A 247 1.83 4.03 1.55
CA GLN A 247 2.73 3.56 2.61
C GLN A 247 2.33 2.20 3.19
N VAL A 248 1.26 1.58 2.67
CA VAL A 248 0.76 0.29 3.14
C VAL A 248 0.89 -0.73 2.03
N LEU A 249 1.57 -1.85 2.29
CA LEU A 249 1.71 -2.98 1.38
C LEU A 249 1.17 -4.26 2.01
N PHE A 250 0.25 -4.92 1.33
CA PHE A 250 -0.15 -6.30 1.58
C PHE A 250 0.55 -7.20 0.57
N ASN A 251 1.63 -7.85 1.00
CA ASN A 251 2.44 -8.75 0.19
C ASN A 251 2.01 -10.20 0.42
N PHE A 252 1.41 -10.82 -0.59
CA PHE A 252 0.89 -12.18 -0.52
C PHE A 252 1.94 -13.19 -0.97
N LEU A 253 2.41 -14.02 -0.04
CA LEU A 253 3.51 -14.96 -0.26
C LEU A 253 3.02 -16.29 -0.81
N GLY A 254 3.81 -16.87 -1.73
CA GLY A 254 3.57 -18.19 -2.29
C GLY A 254 2.24 -18.33 -3.05
N THR A 255 1.91 -19.57 -3.37
CA THR A 255 0.61 -19.94 -3.95
C THR A 255 -0.44 -20.02 -2.85
N GLY A 256 -1.66 -19.58 -3.11
CA GLY A 256 -2.75 -19.66 -2.14
C GLY A 256 -4.10 -19.40 -2.77
N THR A 257 -5.12 -19.27 -1.92
CA THR A 257 -6.44 -18.83 -2.35
C THR A 257 -6.39 -17.38 -2.83
N ASN A 258 -7.41 -16.98 -3.59
CA ASN A 258 -7.58 -15.59 -3.98
C ASN A 258 -7.68 -14.67 -2.76
N VAL A 259 -7.22 -13.43 -2.92
CA VAL A 259 -7.54 -12.31 -2.04
C VAL A 259 -8.99 -11.93 -2.29
N VAL A 260 -9.84 -11.98 -1.27
CA VAL A 260 -11.28 -11.74 -1.43
C VAL A 260 -11.73 -10.55 -0.61
N ILE A 261 -12.32 -9.57 -1.27
CA ILE A 261 -13.05 -8.46 -0.66
C ILE A 261 -14.49 -8.55 -1.18
N ASN A 262 -15.39 -9.07 -0.36
CA ASN A 262 -16.77 -9.33 -0.77
C ASN A 262 -17.75 -8.77 0.26
N GLY A 263 -18.73 -8.02 -0.21
CA GLY A 263 -19.81 -7.53 0.63
C GLY A 263 -20.23 -6.12 0.27
N GLN A 264 -20.63 -5.35 1.27
CA GLN A 264 -21.18 -4.02 1.07
C GLN A 264 -20.59 -3.02 2.06
N GLY A 265 -20.14 -1.88 1.53
CA GLY A 265 -19.57 -0.78 2.30
C GLY A 265 -18.19 -1.08 2.90
N ASN A 266 -17.54 -2.19 2.52
CA ASN A 266 -16.17 -2.44 2.97
C ASN A 266 -15.24 -1.40 2.34
N ALA A 267 -14.28 -0.90 3.11
CA ALA A 267 -13.28 0.05 2.64
C ALA A 267 -11.88 -0.42 3.01
N VAL A 268 -11.02 -0.56 2.01
CA VAL A 268 -9.62 -0.96 2.22
C VAL A 268 -8.69 0.10 1.64
N ALA A 269 -7.55 0.29 2.30
CA ALA A 269 -6.52 1.22 1.89
C ALA A 269 -5.15 0.54 1.92
N GLY A 270 -4.41 0.66 0.82
CA GLY A 270 -3.08 0.06 0.66
C GLY A 270 -2.88 -0.57 -0.71
N THR A 271 -1.63 -0.95 -0.99
CA THR A 271 -1.27 -1.69 -2.19
C THR A 271 -1.29 -3.19 -1.92
N PHE A 272 -1.91 -3.96 -2.80
CA PHE A 272 -2.05 -5.40 -2.71
C PHE A 272 -1.19 -6.05 -3.79
N LEU A 273 -0.16 -6.80 -3.37
CA LEU A 273 0.84 -7.40 -4.24
C LEU A 273 0.79 -8.92 -4.12
N GLY A 274 0.29 -9.60 -5.14
CA GLY A 274 0.09 -11.05 -5.15
C GLY A 274 0.48 -11.69 -6.47
N LEU A 275 1.77 -11.90 -6.69
CA LEU A 275 2.30 -12.39 -7.97
C LEU A 275 1.83 -13.81 -8.35
N ASN A 276 1.51 -14.64 -7.36
CA ASN A 276 1.06 -16.02 -7.56
C ASN A 276 -0.37 -16.25 -7.07
N ARG A 277 -1.16 -15.18 -6.94
CA ARG A 277 -2.52 -15.23 -6.41
C ARG A 277 -3.47 -14.40 -7.25
N GLY A 278 -4.74 -14.77 -7.19
CA GLY A 278 -5.80 -13.96 -7.75
C GLY A 278 -6.36 -12.95 -6.75
N VAL A 279 -7.17 -12.03 -7.26
CA VAL A 279 -7.96 -11.09 -6.47
C VAL A 279 -9.41 -11.10 -6.93
N GLN A 280 -10.33 -11.05 -5.98
CA GLN A 280 -11.76 -10.98 -6.21
C GLN A 280 -12.37 -9.89 -5.34
N ILE A 281 -12.82 -8.81 -5.97
CA ILE A 281 -13.52 -7.71 -5.32
C ILE A 281 -14.96 -7.75 -5.83
N VAL A 282 -15.89 -8.10 -4.95
CA VAL A 282 -17.29 -8.38 -5.30
C VAL A 282 -18.25 -7.59 -4.41
N GLY A 283 -19.30 -7.03 -5.00
CA GLY A 283 -20.35 -6.32 -4.27
C GLY A 283 -20.19 -4.81 -4.40
N SER A 284 -20.21 -4.07 -3.30
CA SER A 284 -20.04 -2.61 -3.32
C SER A 284 -19.03 -2.18 -2.27
N ASN A 285 -17.77 -2.10 -2.68
CA ASN A 285 -16.64 -1.83 -1.79
C ASN A 285 -15.84 -0.62 -2.29
N THR A 286 -15.06 -0.03 -1.40
CA THR A 286 -14.09 1.01 -1.72
C THR A 286 -12.68 0.45 -1.57
N VAL A 287 -11.85 0.63 -2.58
CA VAL A 287 -10.44 0.22 -2.58
C VAL A 287 -9.60 1.42 -2.98
N VAL A 288 -8.70 1.84 -2.09
CA VAL A 288 -7.80 2.97 -2.33
C VAL A 288 -6.35 2.48 -2.27
N GLY A 289 -5.63 2.52 -3.39
CA GLY A 289 -4.26 2.00 -3.49
C GLY A 289 -3.99 1.27 -4.80
N GLY A 290 -3.02 0.36 -4.81
CA GLY A 290 -2.67 -0.44 -6.00
C GLY A 290 -3.10 -1.89 -5.90
N LEU A 291 -3.37 -2.54 -7.04
CA LEU A 291 -3.62 -3.98 -7.16
C LEU A 291 -2.67 -4.56 -8.22
N VAL A 292 -1.69 -5.35 -7.79
CA VAL A 292 -0.68 -5.99 -8.65
C VAL A 292 -0.76 -7.50 -8.46
N PHE A 293 -1.26 -8.23 -9.47
CA PHE A 293 -1.57 -9.66 -9.33
C PHE A 293 -1.17 -10.48 -10.54
N GLY A 294 -0.65 -11.69 -10.30
CA GLY A 294 -0.23 -12.61 -11.36
C GLY A 294 -0.95 -13.97 -11.40
N GLY A 295 -1.77 -14.31 -10.40
CA GLY A 295 -2.40 -15.63 -10.30
C GLY A 295 -3.63 -15.84 -11.19
N PRO A 296 -4.45 -16.88 -10.92
CA PRO A 296 -5.44 -17.41 -11.88
C PRO A 296 -6.62 -16.48 -12.20
N GLY A 297 -6.74 -15.31 -11.57
CA GLY A 297 -7.78 -14.36 -11.91
C GLY A 297 -7.68 -13.04 -11.16
N PHE A 298 -7.95 -11.94 -11.86
CA PHE A 298 -8.23 -10.64 -11.28
C PHE A 298 -9.68 -10.33 -11.61
N GLN A 299 -10.53 -10.16 -10.62
CA GLN A 299 -11.96 -9.89 -10.80
C GLN A 299 -12.38 -8.68 -9.97
N LEU A 300 -12.95 -7.69 -10.64
CA LEU A 300 -13.66 -6.57 -10.03
C LEU A 300 -15.11 -6.66 -10.52
N THR A 301 -16.06 -6.94 -9.64
CA THR A 301 -17.47 -7.14 -10.02
C THR A 301 -18.44 -6.47 -9.05
N GLY A 302 -19.48 -5.83 -9.57
CA GLY A 302 -20.49 -5.12 -8.76
C GLY A 302 -20.30 -3.60 -8.81
N ASN A 303 -20.69 -2.88 -7.76
CA ASN A 303 -20.62 -1.42 -7.68
C ASN A 303 -19.46 -0.96 -6.79
N ASN A 304 -18.22 -1.25 -7.21
CA ASN A 304 -17.04 -0.90 -6.42
C ASN A 304 -16.49 0.46 -6.83
N HIS A 305 -15.93 1.16 -5.86
CA HIS A 305 -15.16 2.38 -6.09
C HIS A 305 -13.67 2.06 -5.96
N PHE A 306 -12.92 2.31 -7.01
CA PHE A 306 -11.48 2.07 -7.05
C PHE A 306 -10.72 3.35 -7.37
N ASP A 307 -9.84 3.75 -6.46
CA ASP A 307 -8.97 4.92 -6.61
C ASP A 307 -7.51 4.50 -6.46
N ALA A 308 -6.75 4.62 -7.56
CA ALA A 308 -5.34 4.30 -7.57
C ALA A 308 -4.51 5.27 -6.73
N VAL A 309 -3.59 4.75 -5.93
CA VAL A 309 -2.53 5.53 -5.27
C VAL A 309 -1.22 4.79 -5.46
N ALA A 310 -0.22 5.46 -6.03
CA ALA A 310 1.10 4.90 -6.25
C ALA A 310 1.76 4.52 -4.92
N PHE A 311 2.44 3.38 -4.88
CA PHE A 311 3.21 2.95 -3.72
C PHE A 311 4.56 3.67 -3.66
N GLY A 312 5.06 3.94 -2.44
CA GLY A 312 6.43 4.43 -2.23
C GLY A 312 6.60 5.95 -2.38
N VAL A 313 5.54 6.70 -2.68
CA VAL A 313 5.53 8.16 -2.48
C VAL A 313 5.44 8.46 -0.98
N VAL A 314 6.57 8.35 -0.30
CA VAL A 314 6.76 9.00 1.00
C VAL A 314 7.05 10.47 0.71
N PRO A 315 6.21 11.41 1.14
CA PRO A 315 6.56 12.83 1.05
C PRO A 315 7.84 13.03 1.84
N GLU A 316 8.97 13.23 1.15
CA GLU A 316 10.26 13.44 1.79
C GLU A 316 10.17 14.71 2.65
N PRO A 317 10.26 14.62 4.00
CA PRO A 317 10.02 15.77 4.85
C PRO A 317 11.20 16.77 4.88
N CYS A 318 12.30 16.54 4.14
CA CYS A 318 13.53 17.28 4.40
C CYS A 318 14.39 17.65 3.18
N SER A 319 14.14 17.15 1.96
CA SER A 319 14.89 17.60 0.79
C SER A 319 14.63 19.08 0.50
N LEU A 320 13.41 19.56 0.76
CA LEU A 320 13.07 20.99 0.69
C LEU A 320 13.76 21.80 1.80
N VAL A 321 13.89 21.25 3.01
CA VAL A 321 14.58 21.94 4.13
C VAL A 321 16.10 21.97 3.92
N LEU A 322 16.70 20.88 3.43
CA LEU A 322 18.13 20.84 3.07
C LEU A 322 18.44 21.73 1.86
N LEU A 323 17.55 21.80 0.87
CA LEU A 323 17.67 22.77 -0.23
C LEU A 323 17.59 24.21 0.30
N MET A 324 16.65 24.50 1.19
CA MET A 324 16.51 25.82 1.81
C MET A 324 17.73 26.21 2.67
N LEU A 325 18.24 25.29 3.49
CA LEU A 325 19.47 25.51 4.28
C LEU A 325 20.72 25.62 3.39
N GLY A 326 20.78 24.84 2.31
CA GLY A 326 21.82 24.93 1.29
C GLY A 326 21.85 26.31 0.63
N LEU A 327 20.71 26.85 0.20
CA LEU A 327 20.60 28.17 -0.42
C LEU A 327 20.95 29.32 0.54
N ILE A 328 20.62 29.18 1.84
CA ILE A 328 21.01 30.18 2.85
C ILE A 328 22.55 30.20 3.05
N SER A 329 23.21 29.05 3.02
CA SER A 329 24.68 28.98 3.15
C SER A 329 25.43 29.58 1.95
N VAL A 330 24.90 29.46 0.73
CA VAL A 330 25.49 30.08 -0.48
C VAL A 330 25.32 31.60 -0.49
N SER A 331 24.21 32.10 0.07
CA SER A 331 23.94 33.54 0.16
C SER A 331 24.86 34.27 1.16
N LEU A 332 25.38 33.56 2.17
CA LEU A 332 26.25 34.14 3.21
C LEU A 332 27.74 34.17 2.87
N LEU A 333 28.19 33.44 1.84
CA LEU A 333 29.58 33.47 1.36
C LEU A 333 29.82 34.47 0.20
N GLY A 334 28.77 35.13 -0.31
CA GLY A 334 28.85 36.02 -1.47
C GLY A 334 29.17 37.49 -1.19
N THR A 335 29.31 37.93 0.06
CA THR A 335 29.58 39.35 0.39
C THR A 335 30.99 39.62 0.91
N GLY A 336 31.94 38.70 0.66
CA GLY A 336 33.36 38.96 0.80
C GLY A 336 33.79 40.10 -0.12
N SER A 337 33.81 41.32 0.42
CA SER A 337 34.27 42.55 -0.22
C SER A 337 35.63 42.34 -0.89
N ILE A 338 35.66 42.36 -2.22
CA ILE A 338 36.92 42.48 -2.98
C ILE A 338 37.54 43.84 -2.62
N PRO A 339 38.73 43.90 -2.00
CA PRO A 339 39.42 45.16 -1.79
C PRO A 339 39.77 45.76 -3.15
N ARG A 340 39.12 46.88 -3.45
CA ARG A 340 39.34 47.71 -4.63
C ARG A 340 40.70 48.42 -4.50
N SER A 341 41.78 47.74 -4.88
CA SER A 341 43.08 48.39 -5.11
C SER A 341 43.09 49.01 -6.50
N GLY A 342 43.23 50.34 -6.57
CA GLY A 342 43.32 51.08 -7.82
C GLY A 342 44.62 50.83 -8.59
N LEU A 343 44.62 51.34 -9.83
CA LEU A 343 45.66 51.45 -10.89
C LEU A 343 45.14 50.77 -12.16
N GLY A 344 45.02 51.41 -13.33
CA GLY A 344 45.40 52.74 -13.77
C GLY A 344 44.83 53.01 -15.17
N ARG A 345 44.88 54.29 -15.57
CA ARG A 345 44.56 54.82 -16.89
C ARG A 345 45.32 54.11 -18.03
N SER A 346 44.63 53.88 -19.15
CA SER A 346 45.12 54.12 -20.53
C SER A 346 43.91 53.96 -21.47
N ALA A 347 43.27 55.03 -21.96
CA ALA A 347 43.61 55.76 -23.18
C ALA A 347 43.72 54.87 -24.44
N GLY A 348 42.80 55.08 -25.40
CA GLY A 348 43.08 54.87 -26.83
C GLY A 348 42.00 54.14 -27.66
N GLY A 349 41.47 54.83 -28.68
CA GLY A 349 40.95 54.26 -29.93
C GLY A 349 39.43 54.02 -29.98
N TRP A 350 38.59 54.95 -30.47
CA TRP A 350 38.26 55.24 -31.89
C TRP A 350 37.91 53.99 -32.73
N GLY A 351 36.66 53.95 -33.19
CA GLY A 351 36.21 53.01 -34.23
C GLY A 351 34.69 52.91 -34.37
N ASN A 352 34.08 53.94 -34.97
CA ASN A 352 32.77 53.81 -35.63
C ASN A 352 32.83 52.66 -36.64
N VAL A 353 31.82 51.77 -36.71
CA VAL A 353 31.20 51.36 -37.98
C VAL A 353 29.74 50.97 -37.72
N GLU A 354 28.93 51.61 -38.54
CA GLU A 354 27.50 51.57 -38.75
C GLU A 354 27.21 50.56 -39.88
N ASP A 355 26.30 49.61 -39.70
CA ASP A 355 25.43 49.07 -40.77
C ASP A 355 24.48 48.02 -40.14
N ARG A 356 23.16 48.22 -40.02
CA ARG A 356 22.07 48.32 -41.01
C ARG A 356 21.67 46.96 -41.62
N ARG A 357 20.34 46.79 -41.67
CA ARG A 357 19.54 45.77 -42.39
C ARG A 357 19.39 44.45 -41.62
N SER A 358 18.23 43.81 -41.58
CA SER A 358 16.86 44.08 -42.06
C SER A 358 15.98 42.98 -41.49
#